data_AF-A0A528EKT4-F1
#
_entry.id   AF-A0A528EKT4-F1
#
_cell.length_a   1.000
_cell.length_b   1.000
_cell.length_c   1.000
_cell.angle_alpha   90.00
_cell.angle_beta   90.00
_cell.angle_gamma   90.00
#
_symmetry.space_group_name_H-M   'P 1'
#
loop_
_entity.id
_entity.type
_entity.pdbx_description
1 polymer ?
#
loop_
_entity_poly.entity_id
_entity_poly.type
_entity_poly.pdbx_seq_one_letter_code
_entity_poly.pdbx_strand_id
1 'polypeptide(L)'
;MTALDAIEADARRPLLGTGRIAKLAAPRSARILRRNRILAAIDRTSRSTICWVAAPAGYGKTTAVIDYLESTVAQHVWFRIDEGDQDIARFFQYLAQSIAAPAVGNMPVFGVEYAEQPKEFARRFFRAYFARLKPGTILVLDDLHDADTPEFRAVLSVMFRELPDTVRCICVSRTLPQEELGDLVLKGQMAVIDRRALEFSTSEARDFVKLRSKNGVISVDVEPARGWAIGLVLLADHGSAIGPDDTNGTAPGGQNALSDVLGRHFFLSLPAADQDMLLKLNLLPEISAELADVMIGSGEAGKLLDRLYRRQLLVTRTGNSRDIFHLHDLLRDFLDRRFAQRVTPEEQKSLKQRAAKVLADAGRYDEAIPLALQAEDWDQASELMLSRAEAVLAQGHRTTFIEWVGRLPEAFMNGWHFYWLGVAHMPDDAAAEHWLSKAWHAFGEADDQRGLCLTVSRAVLVKTDSWRTYEGLSAWTRRAFEIIERGLPELPSEEAMLVRIGMVRALNFGDDYYGNSPAGQALET
;
A
#
# COMPACT_ATOMS: atom_id res chain seq x y z
N MET A 1 -46.70 1.31 5.17
CA MET A 1 -45.54 0.46 5.47
C MET A 1 -45.76 -0.85 4.76
N THR A 2 -45.19 -0.96 3.56
CA THR A 2 -45.29 -2.18 2.75
C THR A 2 -44.22 -3.17 3.19
N ALA A 3 -44.37 -4.45 2.83
CA ALA A 3 -43.38 -5.49 3.12
C ALA A 3 -41.99 -5.20 2.48
N LEU A 4 -41.90 -4.29 1.50
CA LEU A 4 -40.63 -3.79 0.97
C LEU A 4 -39.90 -2.82 1.91
N ASP A 5 -40.64 -1.96 2.63
CA ASP A 5 -40.04 -1.01 3.60
C ASP A 5 -39.41 -1.76 4.80
N ALA A 6 -39.95 -2.93 5.14
CA ALA A 6 -39.42 -3.79 6.19
C ALA A 6 -38.18 -4.58 5.75
N ILE A 7 -38.02 -4.87 4.46
CA ILE A 7 -36.82 -5.52 3.89
C ILE A 7 -35.69 -4.49 3.71
N GLU A 8 -36.01 -3.22 3.42
CA GLU A 8 -35.00 -2.13 3.39
C GLU A 8 -34.49 -1.73 4.79
N ALA A 9 -35.27 -1.96 5.84
CA ALA A 9 -34.89 -1.62 7.22
C ALA A 9 -34.01 -2.68 7.91
N ASP A 10 -34.05 -3.95 7.48
CA ASP A 10 -33.28 -5.04 8.09
C ASP A 10 -31.86 -5.19 7.50
N ALA A 11 -31.60 -4.55 6.35
CA ALA A 11 -30.28 -4.52 5.71
C ALA A 11 -29.58 -3.18 5.97
N ARG A 12 -28.83 -3.07 7.08
CA ARG A 12 -27.64 -2.18 7.26
C ARG A 12 -27.18 -2.19 8.71
N ARG A 13 -26.43 -3.21 9.11
CA ARG A 13 -25.40 -2.98 10.13
C ARG A 13 -24.14 -2.51 9.39
N PRO A 14 -23.67 -1.26 9.60
CA PRO A 14 -22.41 -0.84 9.01
C PRO A 14 -21.31 -1.78 9.49
N LEU A 15 -20.49 -2.25 8.56
CA LEU A 15 -19.26 -2.98 8.86
C LEU A 15 -18.42 -2.07 9.77
N LEU A 16 -18.34 -2.42 11.05
CA LEU A 16 -17.61 -1.67 12.07
C LEU A 16 -16.11 -1.89 11.87
N GLY A 17 -15.55 -1.35 10.79
CA GLY A 17 -14.11 -1.17 10.63
C GLY A 17 -13.66 0.00 11.47
N THR A 18 -12.74 -0.22 12.41
CA THR A 18 -12.14 0.81 13.27
C THR A 18 -11.17 1.75 12.54
N GLY A 19 -10.93 1.53 11.24
CA GLY A 19 -9.97 2.28 10.44
C GLY A 19 -10.48 3.66 10.01
N ARG A 20 -9.83 4.73 10.50
CA ARG A 20 -9.88 6.06 9.86
C ARG A 20 -9.19 6.09 8.49
N ILE A 21 -8.47 5.02 8.15
CA ILE A 21 -7.66 4.84 6.95
C ILE A 21 -8.43 3.92 5.99
N ALA A 22 -8.59 4.32 4.74
CA ALA A 22 -9.43 3.64 3.77
C ALA A 22 -8.98 2.20 3.45
N LYS A 23 -7.66 1.96 3.34
CA LYS A 23 -7.05 0.62 3.23
C LYS A 23 -7.46 -0.36 4.34
N LEU A 24 -7.84 0.16 5.51
CA LEU A 24 -8.24 -0.61 6.70
C LEU A 24 -9.76 -0.72 6.87
N ALA A 25 -10.53 -0.21 5.92
CA ALA A 25 -11.98 -0.23 5.94
C ALA A 25 -12.52 -1.13 4.84
N ALA A 26 -13.44 -2.02 5.19
CA ALA A 26 -14.12 -2.85 4.20
C ALA A 26 -14.86 -1.96 3.17
N PRO A 27 -14.75 -2.28 1.88
CA PRO A 27 -15.47 -1.53 0.85
C PRO A 27 -16.97 -1.72 1.04
N ARG A 28 -17.73 -0.64 0.87
CA ARG A 28 -19.20 -0.67 0.84
C ARG A 28 -19.64 -0.83 -0.60
N SER A 29 -20.61 -1.70 -0.85
CA SER A 29 -21.21 -1.87 -2.17
C SER A 29 -22.71 -1.56 -2.11
N ALA A 30 -23.23 -0.81 -3.09
CA ALA A 30 -24.59 -0.27 -3.01
C ALA A 30 -25.71 -1.33 -3.15
N ARG A 31 -25.46 -2.42 -3.90
CA ARG A 31 -26.44 -3.49 -4.18
C ARG A 31 -25.76 -4.85 -4.35
N ILE A 32 -25.71 -5.66 -3.30
CA ILE A 32 -25.12 -7.00 -3.38
C ILE A 32 -26.24 -8.02 -3.64
N LEU A 33 -26.08 -8.86 -4.68
CA LEU A 33 -26.90 -10.05 -4.80
C LEU A 33 -26.38 -11.11 -3.83
N ARG A 34 -27.24 -11.56 -2.93
CA ARG A 34 -26.92 -12.62 -1.96
C ARG A 34 -26.67 -13.95 -2.66
N ARG A 35 -25.47 -14.52 -2.53
CA ARG A 35 -25.08 -15.79 -3.19
C ARG A 35 -24.92 -16.92 -2.17
N ASN A 36 -26.04 -17.46 -1.68
CA ASN A 36 -26.09 -18.47 -0.60
C ASN A 36 -25.14 -19.66 -0.80
N ARG A 37 -24.90 -20.08 -2.05
CA ARG A 37 -23.95 -21.15 -2.38
C ARG A 37 -22.50 -20.78 -2.00
N ILE A 38 -22.10 -19.54 -2.24
CA ILE A 38 -20.76 -19.05 -1.90
C ILE A 38 -20.65 -18.83 -0.39
N LEU A 39 -21.69 -18.26 0.23
CA LEU A 39 -21.73 -18.09 1.68
C LEU A 39 -21.56 -19.45 2.37
N ALA A 40 -22.28 -20.47 1.92
CA ALA A 40 -22.12 -21.83 2.41
C ALA A 40 -20.73 -22.42 2.10
N ALA A 41 -20.13 -22.08 0.96
CA ALA A 41 -18.76 -22.52 0.66
C ALA A 41 -17.76 -21.89 1.63
N ILE A 42 -17.86 -20.58 1.88
CA ILE A 42 -17.05 -19.87 2.87
C ILE A 42 -17.35 -20.40 4.28
N ASP A 43 -18.59 -20.67 4.66
CA ASP A 43 -18.90 -21.24 5.98
C ASP A 43 -18.35 -22.64 6.17
N ARG A 44 -18.35 -23.49 5.13
CA ARG A 44 -17.74 -24.82 5.21
C ARG A 44 -16.25 -24.78 5.48
N THR A 45 -15.57 -23.71 5.06
CA THR A 45 -14.15 -23.51 5.38
C THR A 45 -13.91 -23.00 6.80
N SER A 46 -14.95 -22.82 7.63
CA SER A 46 -14.79 -22.49 9.06
C SER A 46 -14.05 -23.56 9.88
N ARG A 47 -13.96 -24.80 9.39
CA ARG A 47 -13.12 -25.85 9.98
C ARG A 47 -11.62 -25.62 9.77
N SER A 48 -11.28 -24.79 8.78
CA SER A 48 -9.92 -24.34 8.49
C SER A 48 -9.75 -22.94 9.08
N THR A 49 -8.55 -22.64 9.59
CA THR A 49 -8.25 -21.29 10.09
C THR A 49 -8.09 -20.29 8.95
N ILE A 50 -7.76 -20.76 7.73
CA ILE A 50 -7.54 -19.93 6.55
C ILE A 50 -8.49 -20.33 5.41
N CYS A 51 -9.12 -19.33 4.79
CA CYS A 51 -9.94 -19.47 3.59
C CYS A 51 -9.36 -18.59 2.47
N TRP A 52 -8.86 -19.20 1.41
CA TRP A 52 -8.28 -18.51 0.27
C TRP A 52 -9.29 -18.43 -0.88
N VAL A 53 -9.65 -17.22 -1.30
CA VAL A 53 -10.59 -16.94 -2.38
C VAL A 53 -9.79 -16.48 -3.60
N ALA A 54 -9.65 -17.35 -4.59
CA ALA A 54 -8.80 -17.15 -5.77
C ALA A 54 -9.61 -17.15 -7.06
N ALA A 55 -9.55 -16.04 -7.80
CA ALA A 55 -10.07 -15.94 -9.17
C ALA A 55 -9.51 -14.71 -9.88
N PRO A 56 -9.46 -14.71 -11.23
CA PRO A 56 -9.07 -13.52 -11.99
C PRO A 56 -9.91 -12.27 -11.66
N ALA A 57 -9.48 -11.12 -12.16
CA ALA A 57 -10.20 -9.87 -11.98
C ALA A 57 -11.65 -9.98 -12.51
N GLY A 58 -12.59 -9.33 -11.81
CA GLY A 58 -13.98 -9.25 -12.24
C GLY A 58 -14.91 -10.43 -11.92
N TYR A 59 -14.44 -11.43 -11.17
CA TYR A 59 -15.30 -12.51 -10.65
C TYR A 59 -16.04 -12.17 -9.34
N GLY A 60 -15.86 -10.95 -8.82
CA GLY A 60 -16.60 -10.47 -7.63
C GLY A 60 -16.10 -11.05 -6.31
N LYS A 61 -14.81 -11.38 -6.19
CA LYS A 61 -14.20 -11.96 -4.98
C LYS A 61 -14.46 -11.10 -3.74
N THR A 62 -14.07 -9.83 -3.78
CA THR A 62 -14.25 -8.86 -2.70
C THR A 62 -15.73 -8.71 -2.33
N THR A 63 -16.61 -8.62 -3.34
CA THR A 63 -18.07 -8.57 -3.12
C THR A 63 -18.60 -9.80 -2.42
N ALA A 64 -18.10 -10.99 -2.74
CA ALA A 64 -18.51 -12.24 -2.09
C ALA A 64 -18.07 -12.31 -0.62
N VAL A 65 -16.89 -11.79 -0.29
CA VAL A 65 -16.43 -11.69 1.10
C VAL A 65 -17.23 -10.65 1.88
N ILE A 66 -17.54 -9.50 1.28
CA ILE A 66 -18.44 -8.51 1.91
C ILE A 66 -19.82 -9.12 2.17
N ASP A 67 -20.40 -9.80 1.17
CA ASP A 67 -21.69 -10.50 1.31
C ASP A 67 -21.65 -11.48 2.50
N TYR A 68 -20.57 -12.26 2.59
CA TYR A 68 -20.34 -13.17 3.71
C TYR A 68 -20.24 -12.44 5.06
N LEU A 69 -19.44 -11.39 5.16
CA LEU A 69 -19.27 -10.61 6.39
C LEU A 69 -20.58 -9.97 6.85
N GLU A 70 -21.43 -9.50 5.92
CA GLU A 70 -22.75 -8.96 6.22
C GLU A 70 -23.75 -10.04 6.71
N SER A 71 -23.50 -11.32 6.40
CA SER A 71 -24.33 -12.45 6.86
C SER A 71 -23.97 -12.96 8.25
N THR A 72 -22.84 -12.52 8.82
CA THR A 72 -22.34 -12.97 10.12
C THR A 72 -22.33 -11.84 11.15
N VAL A 73 -22.40 -12.21 12.42
CA VAL A 73 -22.25 -11.28 13.56
C VAL A 73 -20.81 -11.16 14.05
N ALA A 74 -19.88 -11.87 13.41
CA ALA A 74 -18.47 -11.88 13.78
C ALA A 74 -17.82 -10.49 13.64
N GLN A 75 -16.95 -10.15 14.59
CA GLN A 75 -16.06 -9.01 14.45
C GLN A 75 -15.10 -9.27 13.29
N HIS A 76 -14.80 -8.26 12.49
CA HIS A 76 -13.84 -8.40 11.40
C HIS A 76 -12.87 -7.24 11.35
N VAL A 77 -11.68 -7.54 10.84
CA VAL A 77 -10.65 -6.56 10.49
C VAL A 77 -10.42 -6.69 9.00
N TRP A 78 -10.47 -5.58 8.28
CA TRP A 78 -10.21 -5.55 6.84
C TRP A 78 -8.86 -4.90 6.58
N PHE A 79 -8.04 -5.54 5.76
CA PHE A 79 -6.77 -5.01 5.31
C PHE A 79 -6.67 -5.23 3.80
N ARG A 80 -6.73 -4.15 3.02
CA ARG A 80 -6.44 -4.20 1.58
C ARG A 80 -4.93 -4.11 1.37
N ILE A 81 -4.38 -5.00 0.57
CA ILE A 81 -2.97 -4.99 0.20
C ILE A 81 -2.80 -4.12 -1.04
N ASP A 82 -1.70 -3.37 -1.11
CA ASP A 82 -1.29 -2.62 -2.30
C ASP A 82 0.20 -2.79 -2.55
N GLU A 83 0.70 -2.29 -3.68
CA GLU A 83 2.10 -2.38 -4.07
C GLU A 83 3.07 -1.83 -3.01
N GLY A 84 2.64 -0.86 -2.19
CA GLY A 84 3.45 -0.29 -1.12
C GLY A 84 3.74 -1.28 0.02
N ASP A 85 2.91 -2.31 0.21
CA ASP A 85 3.13 -3.34 1.25
C ASP A 85 4.24 -4.34 0.90
N GLN A 86 4.82 -4.25 -0.29
CA GLN A 86 6.06 -4.96 -0.62
C GLN A 86 7.19 -4.55 0.33
N ASP A 87 7.15 -3.31 0.84
CA ASP A 87 7.92 -2.91 2.01
C ASP A 87 7.26 -3.48 3.28
N ILE A 88 7.87 -4.54 3.83
CA ILE A 88 7.35 -5.26 5.00
C ILE A 88 7.17 -4.34 6.23
N ALA A 89 7.95 -3.27 6.35
CA ALA A 89 7.82 -2.32 7.45
C ALA A 89 6.48 -1.57 7.37
N ARG A 90 6.12 -1.14 6.16
CA ARG A 90 4.83 -0.51 5.85
C ARG A 90 3.67 -1.47 6.11
N PHE A 91 3.80 -2.71 5.69
CA PHE A 91 2.82 -3.75 5.97
C PHE A 91 2.57 -3.90 7.49
N PHE A 92 3.62 -4.05 8.31
CA PHE A 92 3.49 -4.16 9.77
C PHE A 92 2.87 -2.90 10.39
N GLN A 93 3.27 -1.71 9.92
CA GLN A 93 2.78 -0.44 10.41
C GLN A 93 1.26 -0.32 10.21
N TYR A 94 0.78 -0.51 8.97
CA TYR A 94 -0.65 -0.44 8.69
C TYR A 94 -1.43 -1.58 9.37
N LEU A 95 -0.85 -2.78 9.47
CA LEU A 95 -1.51 -3.88 10.12
C LEU A 95 -1.69 -3.60 11.62
N ALA A 96 -0.68 -3.03 12.28
CA ALA A 96 -0.80 -2.57 13.67
C ALA A 96 -1.89 -1.50 13.83
N GLN A 97 -2.08 -0.61 12.85
CA GLN A 97 -3.13 0.40 12.88
C GLN A 97 -4.54 -0.16 12.62
N SER A 98 -4.66 -1.39 12.14
CA SER A 98 -5.97 -2.02 11.88
C SER A 98 -6.72 -2.41 13.16
N ILE A 99 -6.01 -2.50 14.29
CA ILE A 99 -6.59 -2.73 15.62
C ILE A 99 -6.78 -1.40 16.38
N ALA A 100 -7.72 -1.38 17.34
CA ALA A 100 -8.08 -0.16 18.05
C ALA A 100 -6.88 0.48 18.80
N ALA A 101 -6.80 1.82 18.83
CA ALA A 101 -5.68 2.59 19.40
C ALA A 101 -5.23 2.15 20.83
N PRO A 102 -6.12 1.82 21.79
CA PRO A 102 -5.68 1.32 23.10
C PRO A 102 -4.91 -0.01 23.03
N ALA A 103 -5.15 -0.81 21.99
CA ALA A 103 -4.44 -2.06 21.74
C ALA A 103 -3.11 -1.85 20.99
N VAL A 104 -2.91 -0.71 20.31
CA VAL A 104 -1.70 -0.41 19.52
C VAL A 104 -0.49 -0.11 20.40
N GLY A 105 -0.68 0.48 21.59
CA GLY A 105 0.36 1.10 22.42
C GLY A 105 1.51 0.22 22.95
N ASN A 106 1.70 -1.00 22.44
CA ASN A 106 2.81 -1.92 22.76
C ASN A 106 3.09 -2.90 21.60
N MET A 107 2.78 -2.52 20.36
CA MET A 107 3.12 -3.35 19.19
C MET A 107 4.62 -3.24 18.89
N PRO A 108 5.32 -4.36 18.58
CA PRO A 108 6.68 -4.31 18.07
C PRO A 108 6.74 -3.43 16.81
N VAL A 109 7.74 -2.55 16.74
CA VAL A 109 8.00 -1.71 15.55
C VAL A 109 9.13 -2.34 14.76
N PHE A 110 8.97 -2.42 13.45
CA PHE A 110 10.02 -2.96 12.57
C PHE A 110 11.14 -1.92 12.42
N GLY A 111 12.07 -1.94 13.37
CA GLY A 111 13.24 -1.07 13.42
C GLY A 111 14.47 -1.64 12.71
N VAL A 112 15.53 -0.84 12.70
CA VAL A 112 16.85 -1.14 12.10
C VAL A 112 17.44 -2.44 12.63
N GLU A 113 17.24 -2.69 13.92
CA GLU A 113 17.71 -3.87 14.64
C GLU A 113 17.10 -5.19 14.14
N TYR A 114 15.97 -5.13 13.42
CA TYR A 114 15.29 -6.30 12.88
C TYR A 114 15.50 -6.51 11.38
N ALA A 115 16.25 -5.61 10.71
CA ALA A 115 16.53 -5.69 9.28
C ALA A 115 17.22 -7.01 8.88
N GLU A 116 18.07 -7.55 9.75
CA GLU A 116 18.77 -8.82 9.51
C GLU A 116 17.94 -10.06 9.90
N GLN A 117 16.82 -9.89 10.62
CA GLN A 117 16.00 -11.01 11.14
C GLN A 117 14.49 -10.79 10.93
N PRO A 118 14.02 -10.53 9.69
CA PRO A 118 12.62 -10.18 9.43
C PRO A 118 11.63 -11.29 9.84
N LYS A 119 12.02 -12.56 9.75
CA LYS A 119 11.17 -13.70 10.15
C LYS A 119 10.97 -13.78 11.67
N GLU A 120 11.99 -13.50 12.47
CA GLU A 120 11.88 -13.55 13.93
C GLU A 120 11.05 -12.37 14.43
N PHE A 121 11.24 -11.19 13.86
CA PHE A 121 10.37 -10.05 14.11
C PHE A 121 8.92 -10.38 13.73
N ALA A 122 8.68 -10.95 12.54
CA ALA A 122 7.35 -11.32 12.08
C ALA A 122 6.65 -12.24 13.08
N ARG A 123 7.32 -13.29 13.59
CA ARG A 123 6.76 -14.17 14.62
C ARG A 123 6.35 -13.40 15.87
N ARG A 124 7.24 -12.57 16.39
CA ARG A 124 6.97 -11.75 17.59
C ARG A 124 5.80 -10.80 17.36
N PHE A 125 5.76 -10.14 16.20
CA PHE A 125 4.70 -9.22 15.81
C PHE A 125 3.36 -9.94 15.70
N PHE A 126 3.27 -11.04 14.96
CA PHE A 126 2.00 -11.72 14.74
C PHE A 126 1.44 -12.36 16.02
N ARG A 127 2.30 -12.90 16.89
CA ARG A 127 1.87 -13.34 18.22
C ARG A 127 1.25 -12.20 19.02
N ALA A 128 1.92 -11.04 19.04
CA ALA A 128 1.42 -9.85 19.74
C ALA A 128 0.12 -9.31 19.11
N TYR A 129 0.03 -9.33 17.79
CA TYR A 129 -1.12 -8.88 17.01
C TYR A 129 -2.34 -9.78 17.25
N PHE A 130 -2.21 -11.09 17.04
CA PHE A 130 -3.32 -12.02 17.21
C PHE A 130 -3.79 -12.14 18.66
N ALA A 131 -2.90 -12.00 19.65
CA ALA A 131 -3.28 -11.95 21.07
C ALA A 131 -4.20 -10.77 21.43
N ARG A 132 -4.25 -9.73 20.59
CA ARG A 132 -5.12 -8.55 20.78
C ARG A 132 -6.45 -8.67 20.06
N LEU A 133 -6.60 -9.66 19.17
CA LEU A 133 -7.87 -9.93 18.52
C LEU A 133 -8.77 -10.75 19.44
N LYS A 134 -10.07 -10.48 19.38
CA LYS A 134 -11.05 -11.27 20.14
C LYS A 134 -11.22 -12.65 19.47
N PRO A 135 -11.48 -13.72 20.24
CA PRO A 135 -11.87 -14.99 19.66
C PRO A 135 -13.07 -14.84 18.73
N GLY A 136 -13.01 -15.50 17.57
CA GLY A 136 -14.00 -15.40 16.50
C GLY A 136 -13.83 -14.20 15.55
N THR A 137 -12.78 -13.38 15.73
CA THR A 137 -12.47 -12.32 14.77
C THR A 137 -12.08 -12.89 13.40
N ILE A 138 -12.63 -12.31 12.34
CA ILE A 138 -12.28 -12.61 10.94
C ILE A 138 -11.33 -11.53 10.43
N LEU A 139 -10.09 -11.89 10.12
CA LEU A 139 -9.15 -11.03 9.40
C LEU A 139 -9.33 -11.24 7.90
N VAL A 140 -9.59 -10.17 7.15
CA VAL A 140 -9.65 -10.20 5.69
C VAL A 140 -8.40 -9.53 5.13
N LEU A 141 -7.64 -10.28 4.34
CA LEU A 141 -6.56 -9.76 3.50
C LEU A 141 -7.09 -9.66 2.06
N ASP A 142 -7.44 -8.45 1.62
CA ASP A 142 -7.93 -8.19 0.26
C ASP A 142 -6.77 -7.85 -0.68
N ASP A 143 -6.92 -8.18 -1.96
CA ASP A 143 -5.93 -7.88 -3.01
C ASP A 143 -4.49 -8.36 -2.74
N LEU A 144 -4.34 -9.54 -2.12
CA LEU A 144 -3.06 -10.17 -1.73
C LEU A 144 -2.07 -10.43 -2.89
N HIS A 145 -2.47 -10.18 -4.13
CA HIS A 145 -1.64 -10.32 -5.32
C HIS A 145 -0.82 -9.07 -5.67
N ASP A 146 -1.12 -7.93 -5.05
CA ASP A 146 -0.42 -6.66 -5.33
C ASP A 146 0.96 -6.58 -4.66
N ALA A 147 1.27 -7.50 -3.74
CA ALA A 147 2.59 -7.67 -3.15
C ALA A 147 3.07 -9.12 -3.27
N ASP A 148 4.18 -9.35 -3.98
CA ASP A 148 4.73 -10.69 -4.26
C ASP A 148 6.27 -10.72 -4.26
N THR A 149 6.90 -10.03 -3.31
CA THR A 149 8.35 -10.13 -3.10
C THR A 149 8.70 -11.38 -2.26
N PRO A 150 9.89 -11.97 -2.42
CA PRO A 150 10.34 -13.09 -1.59
C PRO A 150 10.24 -12.80 -0.08
N GLU A 151 10.56 -11.58 0.33
CA GLU A 151 10.52 -11.10 1.71
C GLU A 151 9.07 -11.03 2.22
N PHE A 152 8.17 -10.43 1.45
CA PHE A 152 6.75 -10.35 1.79
C PHE A 152 6.11 -11.74 1.87
N ARG A 153 6.39 -12.62 0.90
CA ARG A 153 5.97 -14.02 0.93
C ARG A 153 6.47 -14.73 2.19
N ALA A 154 7.72 -14.53 2.56
CA ALA A 154 8.29 -15.13 3.77
C ALA A 154 7.57 -14.65 5.05
N VAL A 155 7.25 -13.36 5.14
CA VAL A 155 6.49 -12.77 6.28
C VAL A 155 5.06 -13.31 6.33
N LEU A 156 4.34 -13.36 5.20
CA LEU A 156 3.00 -13.96 5.13
C LEU A 156 3.01 -15.44 5.53
N SER A 157 4.03 -16.18 5.09
CA SER A 157 4.23 -17.58 5.43
C SER A 157 4.38 -17.78 6.95
N VAL A 158 5.01 -16.82 7.65
CA VAL A 158 5.08 -16.80 9.12
C VAL A 158 3.71 -16.44 9.71
N MET A 159 3.03 -15.42 9.19
CA MET A 159 1.70 -15.00 9.65
C MET A 159 0.71 -16.16 9.71
N PHE A 160 0.59 -16.92 8.62
CA PHE A 160 -0.35 -18.02 8.52
C PHE A 160 -0.03 -19.18 9.47
N ARG A 161 1.24 -19.39 9.80
CA ARG A 161 1.67 -20.43 10.76
C ARG A 161 1.55 -20.00 12.22
N GLU A 162 1.55 -18.70 12.49
CA GLU A 162 1.31 -18.13 13.82
C GLU A 162 -0.17 -17.80 14.06
N LEU A 163 -1.05 -18.02 13.08
CA LEU A 163 -2.49 -17.77 13.18
C LEU A 163 -3.12 -18.74 14.20
N PRO A 164 -3.72 -18.26 15.30
CA PRO A 164 -4.35 -19.12 16.29
C PRO A 164 -5.70 -19.66 15.79
N ASP A 165 -6.12 -20.82 16.30
CA ASP A 165 -7.42 -21.44 15.97
C ASP A 165 -8.64 -20.59 16.38
N THR A 166 -8.42 -19.56 17.21
CA THR A 166 -9.45 -18.61 17.63
C THR A 166 -9.69 -17.47 16.64
N VAL A 167 -8.84 -17.31 15.63
CA VAL A 167 -8.94 -16.26 14.61
C VAL A 167 -9.04 -16.91 13.25
N ARG A 168 -9.92 -16.38 12.40
CA ARG A 168 -10.06 -16.85 11.03
C ARG A 168 -9.47 -15.84 10.06
N CYS A 169 -8.77 -16.30 9.04
CA CYS A 169 -8.25 -15.45 7.97
C CYS A 169 -8.96 -15.76 6.65
N ILE A 170 -9.47 -14.74 5.97
CA ILE A 170 -9.96 -14.83 4.59
C ILE A 170 -9.01 -14.05 3.70
N CYS A 171 -8.37 -14.75 2.76
CA CYS A 171 -7.44 -14.14 1.80
C CYS A 171 -8.15 -14.01 0.45
N VAL A 172 -8.09 -12.83 -0.17
CA VAL A 172 -8.63 -12.59 -1.51
C VAL A 172 -7.47 -12.30 -2.45
N SER A 173 -7.36 -13.09 -3.51
CA SER A 173 -6.26 -12.96 -4.47
C SER A 173 -6.70 -13.26 -5.90
N ARG A 174 -5.96 -12.73 -6.87
CA ARG A 174 -6.10 -13.16 -8.28
C ARG A 174 -5.46 -14.51 -8.56
N THR A 175 -4.50 -14.92 -7.73
CA THR A 175 -3.73 -16.15 -7.86
C THR A 175 -4.10 -17.16 -6.80
N LEU A 176 -3.80 -18.43 -7.07
CA LEU A 176 -3.87 -19.49 -6.07
C LEU A 176 -2.76 -19.31 -5.01
N PRO A 177 -2.86 -19.94 -3.82
CA PRO A 177 -1.78 -19.93 -2.85
C PRO A 177 -0.48 -20.45 -3.49
N GLN A 178 0.63 -19.79 -3.18
CA GLN A 178 1.96 -20.19 -3.65
C GLN A 178 2.40 -21.51 -3.00
N GLU A 179 3.39 -22.18 -3.58
CA GLU A 179 3.85 -23.51 -3.16
C GLU A 179 4.34 -23.54 -1.71
N GLU A 180 4.87 -22.43 -1.19
CA GLU A 180 5.36 -22.31 0.20
C GLU A 180 4.25 -22.40 1.25
N LEU A 181 2.98 -22.31 0.82
CA LEU A 181 1.78 -22.49 1.66
C LEU A 181 1.11 -23.85 1.41
N GLY A 182 1.66 -24.69 0.53
CA GLY A 182 1.08 -25.97 0.16
C GLY A 182 0.92 -26.93 1.34
N ASP A 183 1.81 -26.86 2.34
CA ASP A 183 1.70 -27.68 3.55
C ASP A 183 0.45 -27.34 4.38
N LEU A 184 0.02 -26.08 4.41
CA LEU A 184 -1.21 -25.66 5.10
C LEU A 184 -2.46 -26.19 4.40
N VAL A 185 -2.44 -26.27 3.07
CA VAL A 185 -3.52 -26.87 2.28
C VAL A 185 -3.59 -28.37 2.55
N LEU A 186 -2.45 -29.07 2.49
CA LEU A 186 -2.38 -30.52 2.75
C LEU A 186 -2.82 -30.90 4.17
N LYS A 187 -2.53 -30.06 5.16
CA LYS A 187 -2.96 -30.24 6.56
C LYS A 187 -4.43 -29.86 6.81
N GLY A 188 -5.14 -29.34 5.81
CA GLY A 188 -6.52 -28.87 5.94
C GLY A 188 -6.68 -27.57 6.74
N GLN A 189 -5.58 -26.88 7.04
CA GLN A 189 -5.56 -25.58 7.73
C GLN A 189 -5.92 -24.43 6.79
N MET A 190 -5.74 -24.62 5.48
CA MET A 190 -6.14 -23.69 4.43
C MET A 190 -7.09 -24.38 3.43
N ALA A 191 -8.25 -23.76 3.21
CA ALA A 191 -9.19 -24.20 2.19
C ALA A 191 -9.27 -23.17 1.05
N VAL A 192 -9.38 -23.65 -0.19
CA VAL A 192 -9.39 -22.79 -1.39
C VAL A 192 -10.76 -22.77 -2.05
N ILE A 193 -11.28 -21.57 -2.28
CA ILE A 193 -12.45 -21.27 -3.12
C ILE A 193 -11.92 -20.71 -4.43
N ASP A 194 -12.01 -21.52 -5.49
CA ASP A 194 -11.48 -21.18 -6.80
C ASP A 194 -12.47 -20.39 -7.67
N ARG A 195 -12.03 -20.09 -8.89
CA ARG A 195 -12.82 -19.40 -9.92
C ARG A 195 -14.16 -20.09 -10.18
N ARG A 196 -14.21 -21.42 -10.27
CA ARG A 196 -15.44 -22.16 -10.60
C ARG A 196 -16.48 -22.01 -9.50
N ALA A 197 -16.04 -21.95 -8.25
CA ALA A 197 -16.95 -21.67 -7.14
C ALA A 197 -17.52 -20.24 -7.20
N LEU A 198 -16.77 -19.26 -7.72
CA LEU A 198 -17.21 -17.87 -7.82
C LEU A 198 -18.02 -17.54 -9.08
N GLU A 199 -17.95 -18.35 -10.13
CA GLU A 199 -18.76 -18.18 -11.34
C GLU A 199 -20.24 -18.11 -10.98
N PHE A 200 -20.95 -17.11 -11.53
CA PHE A 200 -22.40 -16.99 -11.40
C PHE A 200 -23.06 -18.16 -12.09
N SER A 201 -23.96 -18.85 -11.38
CA SER A 201 -24.85 -19.79 -12.04
C SER A 201 -25.82 -19.03 -12.94
N THR A 202 -26.41 -19.71 -13.93
CA THR A 202 -27.42 -19.08 -14.80
C THR A 202 -28.59 -18.48 -14.02
N SER A 203 -28.99 -19.09 -12.89
CA SER A 203 -30.01 -18.52 -12.01
C SER A 203 -29.53 -17.26 -11.30
N GLU A 204 -28.35 -17.32 -10.66
CA GLU A 204 -27.73 -16.16 -9.99
C GLU A 204 -27.54 -15.00 -10.98
N ALA A 205 -27.12 -15.29 -12.21
CA ALA A 205 -26.88 -14.30 -13.26
C ALA A 205 -28.18 -13.57 -13.68
N ARG A 206 -29.28 -14.31 -13.85
CA ARG A 206 -30.59 -13.71 -14.16
C ARG A 206 -31.09 -12.84 -13.01
N ASP A 207 -30.95 -13.32 -11.77
CA ASP A 207 -31.37 -12.58 -10.59
C ASP A 207 -30.54 -11.30 -10.41
N PHE A 208 -29.23 -11.37 -10.69
CA PHE A 208 -28.34 -10.20 -10.69
C PHE A 208 -28.77 -9.14 -11.71
N VAL A 209 -29.01 -9.54 -12.96
CA VAL A 209 -29.46 -8.62 -14.02
C VAL A 209 -30.80 -8.00 -13.65
N LYS A 210 -31.76 -8.78 -13.16
CA LYS A 210 -33.06 -8.28 -12.70
C LYS A 210 -32.95 -7.25 -11.58
N LEU A 211 -32.09 -7.50 -10.58
CA LEU A 211 -31.87 -6.60 -9.44
C LEU A 211 -31.33 -5.23 -9.90
N ARG A 212 -30.63 -5.19 -11.03
CA ARG A 212 -29.89 -4.02 -11.50
C ARG A 212 -30.58 -3.27 -12.64
N SER A 213 -31.28 -3.97 -13.53
CA SER A 213 -31.98 -3.37 -14.65
C SER A 213 -33.15 -2.49 -14.20
N LYS A 214 -33.11 -1.20 -14.56
CA LYS A 214 -34.18 -0.23 -14.23
C LYS A 214 -35.51 -0.49 -14.95
N ASN A 215 -35.49 -1.24 -16.06
CA ASN A 215 -36.63 -1.38 -16.96
C ASN A 215 -37.28 -2.77 -16.94
N GLY A 216 -36.97 -3.62 -15.95
CA GLY A 216 -37.58 -4.95 -15.86
C GLY A 216 -37.38 -5.81 -17.11
N VAL A 217 -36.18 -5.77 -17.72
CA VAL A 217 -35.88 -6.61 -18.89
C VAL A 217 -35.83 -8.07 -18.43
N ILE A 218 -36.92 -8.80 -18.67
CA ILE A 218 -37.18 -10.14 -18.15
C ILE A 218 -36.44 -11.25 -18.94
N SER A 219 -35.96 -10.95 -20.16
CA SER A 219 -35.39 -11.93 -21.08
C SER A 219 -34.07 -11.46 -21.69
N VAL A 220 -33.06 -11.20 -20.85
CA VAL A 220 -31.69 -11.00 -21.34
C VAL A 220 -30.97 -12.34 -21.32
N ASP A 221 -30.34 -12.70 -22.43
CA ASP A 221 -29.47 -13.85 -22.49
C ASP A 221 -28.20 -13.59 -21.67
N VAL A 222 -28.03 -14.35 -20.60
CA VAL A 222 -26.90 -14.24 -19.66
C VAL A 222 -25.78 -15.23 -19.99
N GLU A 223 -26.02 -16.18 -20.89
CA GLU A 223 -25.04 -17.19 -21.31
C GLU A 223 -23.74 -16.58 -21.85
N PRO A 224 -23.75 -15.46 -22.61
CA PRO A 224 -22.49 -14.91 -23.12
C PRO A 224 -21.58 -14.36 -22.01
N ALA A 225 -22.13 -13.98 -20.85
CA ALA A 225 -21.31 -13.56 -19.70
C ALA A 225 -20.59 -14.73 -19.01
N ARG A 226 -20.97 -15.99 -19.27
CA ARG A 226 -20.34 -17.22 -18.75
C ARG A 226 -20.02 -17.18 -17.24
N GLY A 227 -20.95 -16.64 -16.46
CA GLY A 227 -20.80 -16.53 -15.01
C GLY A 227 -19.81 -15.45 -14.52
N TRP A 228 -19.27 -14.61 -15.40
CA TRP A 228 -18.36 -13.53 -15.06
C TRP A 228 -19.12 -12.31 -14.53
N ALA A 229 -18.84 -11.91 -13.29
CA ALA A 229 -19.63 -10.89 -12.58
C ALA A 229 -19.61 -9.53 -13.30
N ILE A 230 -18.46 -9.12 -13.80
CA ILE A 230 -18.33 -7.87 -14.56
C ILE A 230 -19.08 -7.92 -15.89
N GLY A 231 -19.05 -9.04 -16.62
CA GLY A 231 -19.82 -9.21 -17.86
C GLY A 231 -21.32 -9.02 -17.61
N LEU A 232 -21.82 -9.53 -16.48
CA LEU A 232 -23.21 -9.35 -16.05
C LEU A 232 -23.53 -7.90 -15.65
N VAL A 233 -22.58 -7.21 -15.04
CA VAL A 233 -22.67 -5.76 -14.75
C VAL A 233 -22.86 -4.97 -16.03
N LEU A 234 -22.03 -5.21 -17.05
CA LEU A 234 -22.15 -4.56 -18.35
C LEU A 234 -23.46 -4.90 -19.05
N LEU A 235 -23.85 -6.17 -19.01
CA LEU A 235 -25.09 -6.66 -19.61
C LEU A 235 -26.31 -5.95 -19.01
N ALA A 236 -26.35 -5.79 -17.68
CA ALA A 236 -27.46 -5.15 -16.99
C ALA A 236 -27.57 -3.64 -17.27
N ASP A 237 -26.43 -2.94 -17.43
CA ASP A 237 -26.38 -1.49 -17.58
C ASP A 237 -26.37 -1.02 -19.05
N HIS A 238 -25.85 -1.83 -19.97
CA HIS A 238 -25.63 -1.46 -21.37
C HIS A 238 -26.27 -2.42 -22.39
N GLY A 239 -26.87 -3.53 -21.94
CA GLY A 239 -27.52 -4.50 -22.82
C GLY A 239 -26.56 -5.30 -23.72
N SER A 240 -25.25 -5.22 -23.46
CA SER A 240 -24.21 -5.93 -24.20
C SER A 240 -23.56 -6.97 -23.30
N ALA A 241 -23.61 -8.23 -23.73
CA ALA A 241 -23.00 -9.34 -22.99
C ALA A 241 -21.57 -9.55 -23.48
N ILE A 242 -20.64 -9.69 -22.54
CA ILE A 242 -19.21 -9.93 -22.82
C ILE A 242 -18.76 -11.08 -21.93
N GLY A 243 -18.16 -12.09 -22.54
CA GLY A 243 -17.56 -13.21 -21.83
C GLY A 243 -16.08 -12.97 -21.53
N PRO A 244 -15.50 -13.74 -20.58
CA PRO A 244 -14.07 -13.68 -20.27
C PRO A 244 -13.15 -14.13 -21.42
N ASP A 245 -13.69 -14.79 -22.46
CA ASP A 245 -12.94 -15.22 -23.64
C ASP A 245 -13.00 -14.20 -24.80
N ASP A 246 -14.05 -13.35 -24.84
CA ASP A 246 -14.14 -12.24 -25.81
C ASP A 246 -13.06 -11.18 -25.59
N THR A 247 -12.39 -11.29 -24.44
CA THR A 247 -11.31 -10.43 -23.99
C THR A 247 -9.94 -11.08 -24.15
N ASN A 248 -9.83 -12.25 -24.81
CA ASN A 248 -8.55 -12.88 -25.15
C ASN A 248 -8.02 -12.43 -26.53
N GLY A 249 -8.30 -11.18 -26.93
CA GLY A 249 -7.77 -10.60 -28.16
C GLY A 249 -6.24 -10.75 -28.25
N THR A 250 -5.73 -10.99 -29.45
CA THR A 250 -4.36 -11.39 -29.85
C THR A 250 -3.20 -10.45 -29.45
N ALA A 251 -3.39 -9.57 -28.47
CA ALA A 251 -2.30 -8.81 -27.85
C ALA A 251 -1.67 -9.62 -26.71
N PRO A 252 -0.33 -9.61 -26.56
CA PRO A 252 0.33 -10.27 -25.43
C PRO A 252 -0.10 -9.60 -24.12
N GLY A 253 -0.93 -10.28 -23.33
CA GLY A 253 -1.40 -9.83 -22.01
C GLY A 253 -2.92 -9.80 -21.87
N GLY A 254 -3.57 -10.94 -21.59
CA GLY A 254 -5.03 -11.07 -21.50
C GLY A 254 -5.75 -10.16 -20.50
N GLN A 255 -5.06 -9.60 -19.50
CA GLN A 255 -5.63 -8.60 -18.58
C GLN A 255 -5.88 -7.23 -19.27
N ASN A 256 -5.06 -6.89 -20.26
CA ASN A 256 -5.15 -5.61 -20.99
C ASN A 256 -6.37 -5.58 -21.92
N ALA A 257 -6.69 -6.71 -22.56
CA ALA A 257 -7.84 -6.80 -23.45
C ALA A 257 -9.18 -6.82 -22.67
N LEU A 258 -9.21 -7.37 -21.44
CA LEU A 258 -10.35 -7.27 -20.52
C LEU A 258 -10.67 -5.81 -20.16
N SER A 259 -9.67 -5.06 -19.67
CA SER A 259 -9.84 -3.65 -19.30
C SER A 259 -10.14 -2.77 -20.52
N ASP A 260 -9.58 -3.05 -21.70
CA ASP A 260 -9.90 -2.33 -22.95
C ASP A 260 -11.36 -2.48 -23.37
N VAL A 261 -11.86 -3.72 -23.36
CA VAL A 261 -13.26 -3.98 -23.71
C VAL A 261 -14.19 -3.34 -22.69
N LEU A 262 -13.90 -3.52 -21.39
CA LEU A 262 -14.68 -2.93 -20.32
C LEU A 262 -14.73 -1.42 -20.38
N GLY A 263 -13.56 -0.81 -20.46
CA GLY A 263 -13.41 0.61 -20.60
C GLY A 263 -14.11 1.11 -21.84
N ARG A 264 -14.02 0.45 -22.99
CA ARG A 264 -14.70 0.89 -24.21
C ARG A 264 -16.23 0.95 -24.05
N HIS A 265 -16.85 -0.07 -23.46
CA HIS A 265 -18.31 -0.10 -23.28
C HIS A 265 -18.79 0.89 -22.20
N PHE A 266 -18.03 1.04 -21.11
CA PHE A 266 -18.35 1.97 -20.04
C PHE A 266 -17.99 3.42 -20.39
N PHE A 267 -16.72 3.69 -20.65
CA PHE A 267 -16.14 5.02 -20.80
C PHE A 267 -16.68 5.76 -22.01
N LEU A 268 -16.83 5.10 -23.17
CA LEU A 268 -17.37 5.77 -24.36
C LEU A 268 -18.87 6.09 -24.23
N SER A 269 -19.58 5.46 -23.30
CA SER A 269 -20.98 5.79 -23.01
C SER A 269 -21.14 7.05 -22.14
N LEU A 270 -20.07 7.51 -21.51
CA LEU A 270 -20.07 8.70 -20.67
C LEU A 270 -20.00 9.99 -21.52
N PRO A 271 -20.62 11.09 -21.07
CA PRO A 271 -20.37 12.41 -21.65
C PRO A 271 -18.88 12.74 -21.71
N ALA A 272 -18.45 13.52 -22.71
CA ALA A 272 -17.04 13.87 -22.89
C ALA A 272 -16.43 14.56 -21.64
N ALA A 273 -17.22 15.37 -20.94
CA ALA A 273 -16.80 16.01 -19.69
C ALA A 273 -16.56 14.99 -18.56
N ASP A 274 -17.42 13.97 -18.43
CA ASP A 274 -17.27 12.91 -17.42
C ASP A 274 -16.06 12.01 -17.76
N GLN A 275 -15.78 11.78 -19.05
CA GLN A 275 -14.59 11.06 -19.50
C GLN A 275 -13.30 11.77 -19.11
N ASP A 276 -13.18 13.06 -19.42
CA ASP A 276 -12.02 13.89 -19.08
C ASP A 276 -11.79 13.95 -17.57
N MET A 277 -12.88 14.11 -16.80
CA MET A 277 -12.84 14.13 -15.35
C MET A 277 -12.33 12.81 -14.77
N LEU A 278 -12.81 11.66 -15.26
CA LEU A 278 -12.35 10.35 -14.81
C LEU A 278 -10.87 10.11 -15.10
N LEU A 279 -10.37 10.55 -16.27
CA LEU A 279 -8.95 10.44 -16.60
C LEU A 279 -8.08 11.22 -15.61
N LYS A 280 -8.50 12.42 -15.22
CA LYS A 280 -7.79 13.27 -14.24
C LYS A 280 -7.87 12.70 -12.82
N LEU A 281 -9.05 12.22 -12.42
CA LEU A 281 -9.24 11.59 -11.11
C LEU A 281 -8.48 10.27 -10.96
N ASN A 282 -8.18 9.57 -12.07
CA ASN A 282 -7.40 8.34 -12.05
C ASN A 282 -6.02 8.52 -11.44
N LEU A 283 -5.43 9.72 -11.54
CA LEU A 283 -4.12 10.04 -10.98
C LEU A 283 -4.08 9.97 -9.45
N LEU A 284 -5.24 9.97 -8.78
CA LEU A 284 -5.34 9.88 -7.33
C LEU A 284 -5.60 8.41 -6.92
N PRO A 285 -4.74 7.78 -6.11
CA PRO A 285 -4.95 6.39 -5.66
C PRO A 285 -6.21 6.20 -4.82
N GLU A 286 -6.51 7.15 -3.93
CA GLU A 286 -7.80 7.24 -3.25
C GLU A 286 -8.43 8.61 -3.46
N ILE A 287 -9.73 8.64 -3.77
CA ILE A 287 -10.40 9.85 -4.22
C ILE A 287 -11.42 10.29 -3.15
N SER A 288 -11.08 11.29 -2.35
CA SER A 288 -12.05 11.98 -1.50
C SER A 288 -12.77 13.08 -2.30
N ALA A 289 -13.97 13.49 -1.86
CA ALA A 289 -14.67 14.61 -2.48
C ALA A 289 -13.83 15.89 -2.49
N GLU A 290 -13.13 16.18 -1.38
CA GLU A 290 -12.24 17.34 -1.24
C GLU A 290 -11.10 17.30 -2.27
N LEU A 291 -10.39 16.17 -2.39
CA LEU A 291 -9.30 16.02 -3.36
C LEU A 291 -9.79 16.09 -4.80
N ALA A 292 -10.96 15.48 -5.07
CA ALA A 292 -11.57 15.49 -6.38
C ALA A 292 -11.95 16.92 -6.81
N ASP A 293 -12.49 17.72 -5.90
CA ASP A 293 -12.88 19.10 -6.19
C ASP A 293 -11.66 20.00 -6.38
N VAL A 294 -10.58 19.83 -5.60
CA VAL A 294 -9.33 20.58 -5.82
C VAL A 294 -8.68 20.20 -7.16
N MET A 295 -8.70 18.92 -7.53
CA MET A 295 -8.09 18.43 -8.77
C MET A 295 -8.85 18.89 -10.03
N ILE A 296 -10.18 18.93 -9.97
CA ILE A 296 -11.04 19.20 -11.14
C ILE A 296 -11.56 20.65 -11.18
N GLY A 297 -11.83 21.26 -10.02
CA GLY A 297 -12.28 22.65 -9.89
C GLY A 297 -13.75 22.91 -10.20
N SER A 298 -14.57 21.89 -10.48
CA SER A 298 -15.96 22.07 -10.96
C SER A 298 -17.07 21.73 -9.96
N GLY A 299 -16.76 21.08 -8.83
CA GLY A 299 -17.76 20.57 -7.88
C GLY A 299 -18.63 19.41 -8.41
N GLU A 300 -18.39 18.96 -9.65
CA GLU A 300 -19.13 17.88 -10.30
C GLU A 300 -18.47 16.51 -10.08
N ALA A 301 -17.23 16.47 -9.62
CA ALA A 301 -16.46 15.24 -9.43
C ALA A 301 -17.08 14.31 -8.39
N GLY A 302 -17.49 14.85 -7.24
CA GLY A 302 -18.24 14.09 -6.24
C GLY A 302 -19.53 13.50 -6.78
N LYS A 303 -20.30 14.26 -7.58
CA LYS A 303 -21.55 13.80 -8.19
C LYS A 303 -21.33 12.70 -9.22
N LEU A 304 -20.26 12.79 -10.01
CA LEU A 304 -19.86 11.74 -10.94
C LEU A 304 -19.52 10.46 -10.19
N LEU A 305 -18.63 10.53 -9.20
CA LEU A 305 -18.23 9.38 -8.39
C LEU A 305 -19.41 8.72 -7.68
N ASP A 306 -20.33 9.51 -7.11
CA ASP A 306 -21.56 9.00 -6.49
C ASP A 306 -22.47 8.30 -7.51
N ARG A 307 -22.60 8.84 -8.72
CA ARG A 307 -23.38 8.22 -9.80
C ARG A 307 -22.79 6.89 -10.22
N LEU A 308 -21.46 6.82 -10.37
CA LEU A 308 -20.74 5.59 -10.72
C LEU A 308 -20.81 4.55 -9.60
N TYR A 309 -20.67 4.98 -8.36
CA TYR A 309 -20.80 4.16 -7.17
C TYR A 309 -22.20 3.55 -7.03
N ARG A 310 -23.26 4.35 -7.13
CA ARG A 310 -24.66 3.87 -7.05
C ARG A 310 -25.00 2.91 -8.16
N ARG A 311 -24.43 3.13 -9.34
CA ARG A 311 -24.54 2.20 -10.46
C ARG A 311 -23.58 1.04 -10.35
N GLN A 312 -22.68 0.95 -9.36
CA GLN A 312 -21.66 -0.11 -9.23
C GLN A 312 -20.86 -0.31 -10.52
N LEU A 313 -20.43 0.78 -11.14
CA LEU A 313 -19.62 0.77 -12.36
C LEU A 313 -18.14 0.86 -11.98
N LEU A 314 -17.63 -0.22 -11.37
CA LEU A 314 -16.21 -0.35 -11.02
C LEU A 314 -15.70 0.74 -10.05
N VAL A 315 -16.60 1.34 -9.27
CA VAL A 315 -16.29 2.29 -8.21
C VAL A 315 -16.83 1.76 -6.89
N THR A 316 -15.98 1.72 -5.87
CA THR A 316 -16.36 1.36 -4.49
C THR A 316 -16.12 2.52 -3.54
N ARG A 317 -16.65 2.45 -2.32
CA ARG A 317 -16.57 3.51 -1.32
C ARG A 317 -16.16 2.94 0.03
N THR A 318 -15.28 3.62 0.74
CA THR A 318 -14.76 3.21 2.06
C THR A 318 -15.01 4.31 3.11
N GLY A 319 -14.84 3.97 4.39
CA GLY A 319 -14.96 4.89 5.54
C GLY A 319 -16.40 5.22 5.97
N ASN A 320 -16.58 5.78 7.18
CA ASN A 320 -17.89 6.14 7.73
C ASN A 320 -18.17 7.66 7.78
N SER A 321 -17.13 8.52 7.71
CA SER A 321 -17.23 9.98 7.93
C SER A 321 -16.75 10.84 6.76
N ARG A 322 -15.78 10.35 5.97
CA ARG A 322 -15.33 10.96 4.73
C ARG A 322 -15.44 9.90 3.66
N ASP A 323 -16.23 10.19 2.64
CA ASP A 323 -16.50 9.22 1.60
C ASP A 323 -15.33 9.15 0.64
N ILE A 324 -14.54 8.09 0.80
CA ILE A 324 -13.36 7.83 -0.03
C ILE A 324 -13.76 6.84 -1.11
N PHE A 325 -13.67 7.28 -2.36
CA PHE A 325 -13.95 6.47 -3.55
C PHE A 325 -12.69 5.79 -4.06
N HIS A 326 -12.87 4.56 -4.54
CA HIS A 326 -11.83 3.73 -5.13
C HIS A 326 -12.29 3.30 -6.51
N LEU A 327 -11.48 3.60 -7.54
CA LEU A 327 -11.64 3.01 -8.86
C LEU A 327 -11.06 1.60 -8.83
N HIS A 328 -11.80 0.62 -9.33
CA HIS A 328 -11.32 -0.75 -9.47
C HIS A 328 -10.14 -0.79 -10.45
N ASP A 329 -9.14 -1.65 -10.20
CA ASP A 329 -7.92 -1.77 -11.00
C ASP A 329 -8.18 -1.94 -12.50
N LEU A 330 -9.18 -2.74 -12.91
CA LEU A 330 -9.53 -2.89 -14.33
C LEU A 330 -9.94 -1.56 -14.98
N LEU A 331 -10.59 -0.68 -14.22
CA LEU A 331 -10.90 0.67 -14.69
C LEU A 331 -9.65 1.55 -14.68
N ARG A 332 -8.79 1.45 -13.65
CA ARG A 332 -7.52 2.19 -13.59
C ARG A 332 -6.61 1.85 -14.78
N ASP A 333 -6.35 0.57 -15.03
CA ASP A 333 -5.55 0.06 -16.15
C ASP A 333 -6.03 0.58 -17.50
N PHE A 334 -7.35 0.67 -17.68
CA PHE A 334 -7.94 1.24 -18.88
C PHE A 334 -7.72 2.75 -18.96
N LEU A 335 -8.00 3.47 -17.87
CA LEU A 335 -7.88 4.92 -17.80
C LEU A 335 -6.42 5.35 -17.97
N ASP A 336 -5.44 4.64 -17.40
CA ASP A 336 -4.02 4.93 -17.55
C ASP A 336 -3.55 4.83 -19.00
N ARG A 337 -3.95 3.77 -19.69
CA ARG A 337 -3.64 3.61 -21.12
C ARG A 337 -4.35 4.66 -21.97
N ARG A 338 -5.59 4.99 -21.63
CA ARG A 338 -6.35 6.01 -22.36
C ARG A 338 -5.80 7.41 -22.11
N PHE A 339 -5.32 7.69 -20.91
CA PHE A 339 -4.62 8.91 -20.53
C PHE A 339 -3.34 9.05 -21.35
N ALA A 340 -2.52 7.99 -21.40
CA ALA A 340 -1.29 7.95 -22.19
C ALA A 340 -1.52 8.18 -23.70
N GLN A 341 -2.67 7.75 -24.23
CA GLN A 341 -3.02 7.90 -25.65
C GLN A 341 -3.68 9.24 -26.01
N ARG A 342 -4.52 9.80 -25.13
CA ARG A 342 -5.34 10.99 -25.44
C ARG A 342 -4.69 12.29 -25.04
N VAL A 343 -3.87 12.27 -24.00
CA VAL A 343 -3.27 13.46 -23.39
C VAL A 343 -1.84 13.58 -23.92
N THR A 344 -1.41 14.78 -24.34
CA THR A 344 -0.03 14.95 -24.83
C THR A 344 0.97 14.76 -23.68
N PRO A 345 2.21 14.33 -23.94
CA PRO A 345 3.21 14.14 -22.89
C PRO A 345 3.40 15.36 -21.98
N GLU A 346 3.33 16.58 -22.53
CA GLU A 346 3.45 17.83 -21.78
C GLU A 346 2.26 18.06 -20.85
N GLU A 347 1.05 17.77 -21.33
CA GLU A 347 -0.15 17.88 -20.50
C GLU A 347 -0.21 16.76 -19.45
N GLN A 348 0.25 15.55 -19.77
CA GLN A 348 0.39 14.47 -18.80
C GLN A 348 1.31 14.87 -17.65
N LYS A 349 2.48 15.46 -17.98
CA LYS A 349 3.42 16.00 -17.00
C LYS A 349 2.75 17.05 -16.12
N SER A 350 2.09 18.05 -16.72
CA SER A 350 1.39 19.11 -15.98
C SER A 350 0.29 18.57 -15.04
N LEU A 351 -0.47 17.57 -15.49
CA LEU A 351 -1.52 16.96 -14.68
C LEU A 351 -0.95 16.14 -13.51
N LYS A 352 0.14 15.39 -13.73
CA LYS A 352 0.81 14.64 -12.66
C LYS A 352 1.44 15.56 -11.62
N GLN A 353 2.07 16.67 -12.03
CA GLN A 353 2.57 17.71 -11.12
C GLN A 353 1.44 18.27 -10.25
N ARG A 354 0.29 18.58 -10.86
CA ARG A 354 -0.88 19.07 -10.14
C ARG A 354 -1.40 18.04 -9.13
N ALA A 355 -1.52 16.78 -9.54
CA ALA A 355 -1.96 15.70 -8.66
C ALA A 355 -0.98 15.49 -7.49
N ALA A 356 0.33 15.51 -7.75
CA ALA A 356 1.37 15.44 -6.73
C ALA A 356 1.22 16.57 -5.70
N LYS A 357 1.05 17.81 -6.17
CA LYS A 357 0.81 18.97 -5.30
C LYS A 357 -0.46 18.82 -4.45
N VAL A 358 -1.58 18.41 -5.06
CA VAL A 358 -2.85 18.22 -4.36
C VAL A 358 -2.73 17.16 -3.26
N LEU A 359 -2.00 16.07 -3.51
CA LEU A 359 -1.74 15.04 -2.51
C LEU A 359 -0.79 15.54 -1.40
N ALA A 360 0.27 16.27 -1.76
CA ALA A 360 1.21 16.84 -0.80
C ALA A 360 0.54 17.84 0.15
N ASP A 361 -0.30 18.74 -0.38
CA ASP A 361 -1.07 19.72 0.41
C ASP A 361 -2.06 19.03 1.37
N ALA A 362 -2.52 17.82 1.02
CA ALA A 362 -3.34 16.97 1.89
C ALA A 362 -2.54 16.06 2.84
N GLY A 363 -1.21 16.19 2.87
CA GLY A 363 -0.31 15.40 3.72
C GLY A 363 -0.08 13.96 3.25
N ARG A 364 -0.48 13.60 2.01
CA ARG A 364 -0.34 12.27 1.41
C ARG A 364 0.96 12.14 0.61
N TYR A 365 2.08 12.35 1.30
CA TYR A 365 3.41 12.43 0.69
C TYR A 365 3.82 11.16 -0.07
N ASP A 366 3.54 9.99 0.49
CA ASP A 366 3.91 8.69 -0.10
C ASP A 366 3.26 8.47 -1.49
N GLU A 367 2.14 9.13 -1.75
CA GLU A 367 1.43 9.08 -3.04
C GLU A 367 1.82 10.26 -3.95
N ALA A 368 2.20 11.39 -3.36
CA ALA A 368 2.66 12.57 -4.08
C ALA A 368 4.04 12.35 -4.74
N ILE A 369 4.98 11.74 -4.03
CA ILE A 369 6.38 11.55 -4.49
C ILE A 369 6.44 10.74 -5.79
N PRO A 370 5.77 9.57 -5.93
CA PRO A 370 5.75 8.82 -7.18
C PRO A 370 5.21 9.63 -8.38
N LEU A 371 4.19 10.47 -8.15
CA LEU A 371 3.63 11.31 -9.22
C LEU A 371 4.58 12.44 -9.63
N ALA A 372 5.26 13.09 -8.66
CA ALA A 372 6.29 14.09 -8.95
C ALA A 372 7.45 13.48 -9.74
N LEU A 373 7.92 12.28 -9.35
CA LEU A 373 8.93 11.53 -10.08
C LEU A 373 8.49 11.14 -11.50
N GLN A 374 7.26 10.66 -11.67
CA GLN A 374 6.71 10.33 -12.99
C GLN A 374 6.50 11.56 -13.88
N ALA A 375 6.30 12.72 -13.27
CA ALA A 375 6.22 13.99 -13.98
C ALA A 375 7.60 14.58 -14.26
N GLU A 376 8.69 13.98 -13.77
CA GLU A 376 10.04 14.55 -13.82
C GLU A 376 10.08 15.96 -13.22
N ASP A 377 9.28 16.19 -12.17
CA ASP A 377 9.33 17.38 -11.33
C ASP A 377 10.33 17.14 -10.21
N TRP A 378 11.60 17.17 -10.59
CA TRP A 378 12.71 16.75 -9.73
C TRP A 378 12.84 17.62 -8.49
N ASP A 379 12.59 18.93 -8.62
CA ASP A 379 12.64 19.88 -7.51
C ASP A 379 11.56 19.56 -6.48
N GLN A 380 10.31 19.37 -6.92
CA GLN A 380 9.22 19.00 -6.00
C GLN A 380 9.46 17.61 -5.38
N ALA A 381 9.90 16.63 -6.17
CA ALA A 381 10.17 15.28 -5.67
C ALA A 381 11.28 15.29 -4.59
N SER A 382 12.37 16.04 -4.84
CA SER A 382 13.48 16.27 -3.92
C SER A 382 13.02 16.87 -2.59
N GLU A 383 12.24 17.95 -2.64
CA GLU A 383 11.71 18.62 -1.43
C GLU A 383 10.81 17.69 -0.61
N LEU A 384 9.88 16.98 -1.27
CA LEU A 384 8.96 16.06 -0.60
C LEU A 384 9.70 14.87 0.05
N MET A 385 10.72 14.33 -0.61
CA MET A 385 11.53 13.25 -0.04
C MET A 385 12.32 13.72 1.18
N LEU A 386 13.03 14.85 1.08
CA LEU A 386 13.88 15.33 2.18
C LEU A 386 13.07 15.75 3.40
N SER A 387 11.90 16.39 3.21
CA SER A 387 11.02 16.78 4.33
C SER A 387 10.45 15.59 5.11
N ARG A 388 10.53 14.37 4.55
CA ARG A 388 9.98 13.14 5.14
C ARG A 388 11.01 12.06 5.42
N ALA A 389 12.26 12.24 4.99
CA ALA A 389 13.31 11.21 5.03
C ALA A 389 13.46 10.58 6.41
N GLU A 390 13.57 11.41 7.46
CA GLU A 390 13.68 10.92 8.84
C GLU A 390 12.47 10.09 9.26
N ALA A 391 11.25 10.59 9.03
CA ALA A 391 10.02 9.90 9.42
C ALA A 391 9.82 8.58 8.66
N VAL A 392 10.14 8.55 7.37
CA VAL A 392 10.06 7.37 6.50
C VAL A 392 11.06 6.31 6.96
N LEU A 393 12.31 6.70 7.23
CA LEU A 393 13.35 5.78 7.67
C LEU A 393 13.14 5.29 9.12
N ALA A 394 12.63 6.15 10.00
CA ALA A 394 12.25 5.77 11.37
C ALA A 394 11.10 4.76 11.40
N GLN A 395 10.22 4.78 10.39
CA GLN A 395 9.15 3.80 10.19
C GLN A 395 9.64 2.51 9.51
N GLY A 396 10.92 2.44 9.14
CA GLY A 396 11.52 1.27 8.50
C GLY A 396 11.31 1.19 6.99
N HIS A 397 10.71 2.20 6.35
CA HIS A 397 10.39 2.25 4.91
C HIS A 397 11.64 2.53 4.05
N ARG A 398 12.71 1.77 4.26
CA ARG A 398 14.04 2.01 3.69
C ARG A 398 14.05 1.72 2.20
N THR A 399 13.47 0.60 1.79
CA THR A 399 13.42 0.19 0.39
C THR A 399 12.67 1.24 -0.43
N THR A 400 11.51 1.69 0.07
CA THR A 400 10.75 2.77 -0.56
C THR A 400 11.58 4.06 -0.71
N PHE A 401 12.29 4.48 0.35
CA PHE A 401 13.12 5.68 0.28
C PHE A 401 14.29 5.53 -0.71
N ILE A 402 14.97 4.39 -0.72
CA ILE A 402 16.07 4.09 -1.65
C ILE A 402 15.56 4.11 -3.10
N GLU A 403 14.41 3.51 -3.37
CA GLU A 403 13.79 3.51 -4.70
C GLU A 403 13.39 4.91 -5.16
N TRP A 404 12.82 5.73 -4.26
CA TRP A 404 12.46 7.10 -4.55
C TRP A 404 13.67 7.94 -4.93
N VAL A 405 14.71 7.94 -4.09
CA VAL A 405 15.91 8.72 -4.37
C VAL A 405 16.67 8.16 -5.57
N GLY A 406 16.71 6.84 -5.76
CA GLY A 406 17.35 6.20 -6.92
C GLY A 406 16.74 6.56 -8.28
N ARG A 407 15.50 7.07 -8.30
CA ARG A 407 14.84 7.59 -9.51
C ARG A 407 15.13 9.07 -9.79
N LEU A 408 15.73 9.80 -8.84
CA LEU A 408 16.13 11.19 -9.01
C LEU A 408 17.47 11.24 -9.77
N PRO A 409 17.65 12.11 -10.79
CA PRO A 409 18.96 12.30 -11.40
C PRO A 409 19.94 12.91 -10.40
N GLU A 410 21.21 12.49 -10.39
CA GLU A 410 22.22 12.99 -9.44
C GLU A 410 22.36 14.53 -9.46
N ALA A 411 22.10 15.19 -10.59
CA ALA A 411 22.13 16.65 -10.72
C ALA A 411 21.11 17.38 -9.82
N PHE A 412 20.06 16.69 -9.38
CA PHE A 412 19.03 17.22 -8.46
C PHE A 412 19.21 16.71 -7.02
N MET A 413 20.24 15.90 -6.77
CA MET A 413 20.63 15.47 -5.43
C MET A 413 21.56 16.49 -4.78
N ASN A 414 21.50 16.57 -3.46
CA ASN A 414 22.40 17.36 -2.63
C ASN A 414 22.94 16.50 -1.47
N GLY A 415 23.81 17.07 -0.63
CA GLY A 415 24.40 16.37 0.51
C GLY A 415 23.38 15.64 1.41
N TRP A 416 22.19 16.22 1.58
CA TRP A 416 21.12 15.62 2.39
C TRP A 416 20.53 14.36 1.76
N HIS A 417 20.44 14.28 0.43
CA HIS A 417 20.00 13.05 -0.25
C HIS A 417 21.00 11.92 -0.01
N PHE A 418 22.29 12.21 -0.19
CA PHE A 418 23.36 11.24 0.03
C PHE A 418 23.43 10.81 1.49
N TYR A 419 23.25 11.75 2.43
CA TYR A 419 23.21 11.43 3.86
C TYR A 419 22.08 10.45 4.18
N TRP A 420 20.85 10.75 3.74
CA TRP A 420 19.71 9.88 4.00
C TRP A 420 19.77 8.55 3.28
N LEU A 421 20.35 8.48 2.07
CA LEU A 421 20.69 7.21 1.44
C LEU A 421 21.66 6.39 2.30
N GLY A 422 22.69 7.04 2.84
CA GLY A 422 23.60 6.40 3.80
C GLY A 422 22.89 5.83 5.02
N VAL A 423 21.95 6.58 5.59
CA VAL A 423 21.12 6.13 6.71
C VAL A 423 20.17 4.99 6.31
N ALA A 424 19.62 5.01 5.10
CA ALA A 424 18.76 3.94 4.59
C ALA A 424 19.52 2.62 4.40
N HIS A 425 20.79 2.71 3.98
CA HIS A 425 21.66 1.56 3.72
C HIS A 425 22.42 1.03 4.95
N MET A 426 22.20 1.54 6.17
CA MET A 426 22.98 1.14 7.36
C MET A 426 23.21 -0.39 7.59
N PRO A 427 22.29 -1.32 7.23
CA PRO A 427 22.56 -2.77 7.34
C PRO A 427 23.66 -3.30 6.39
N ASP A 428 23.96 -2.55 5.34
CA ASP A 428 25.05 -2.79 4.39
C ASP A 428 26.09 -1.68 4.59
N ASP A 429 27.12 -1.97 5.38
CA ASP A 429 28.12 -1.00 5.77
C ASP A 429 28.90 -0.41 4.60
N ALA A 430 29.18 -1.21 3.57
CA ALA A 430 29.83 -0.76 2.34
C ALA A 430 28.93 0.20 1.54
N ALA A 431 27.66 -0.15 1.35
CA ALA A 431 26.71 0.73 0.65
C ALA A 431 26.45 2.02 1.45
N ALA A 432 26.28 1.93 2.77
CA ALA A 432 26.11 3.08 3.64
C ALA A 432 27.33 4.02 3.60
N GLU A 433 28.55 3.48 3.71
CA GLU A 433 29.77 4.28 3.62
C GLU A 433 29.92 4.96 2.27
N HIS A 434 29.57 4.29 1.17
CA HIS A 434 29.62 4.89 -0.16
C HIS A 434 28.80 6.18 -0.22
N TRP A 435 27.55 6.13 0.25
CA TRP A 435 26.64 7.27 0.25
C TRP A 435 27.05 8.34 1.26
N LEU A 436 27.47 7.96 2.48
CA LEU A 436 27.97 8.91 3.48
C LEU A 436 29.25 9.61 3.01
N SER A 437 30.10 8.96 2.21
CA SER A 437 31.28 9.59 1.59
C SER A 437 30.86 10.68 0.60
N LYS A 438 29.87 10.41 -0.25
CA LYS A 438 29.30 11.44 -1.15
C LYS A 438 28.69 12.60 -0.35
N ALA A 439 27.97 12.31 0.73
CA ALA A 439 27.39 13.31 1.62
C ALA A 439 28.47 14.21 2.24
N TRP A 440 29.55 13.61 2.75
CA TRP A 440 30.69 14.33 3.34
C TRP A 440 31.29 15.34 2.37
N HIS A 441 31.55 14.91 1.13
CA HIS A 441 32.11 15.80 0.10
C HIS A 441 31.15 16.94 -0.24
N ALA A 442 29.86 16.63 -0.47
CA ALA A 442 28.85 17.62 -0.79
C ALA A 442 28.65 18.65 0.33
N PHE A 443 28.63 18.22 1.60
CA PHE A 443 28.54 19.14 2.74
C PHE A 443 29.81 19.96 2.94
N GLY A 444 30.98 19.40 2.63
CA GLY A 444 32.25 20.12 2.66
C GLY A 444 32.31 21.25 1.62
N GLU A 445 31.82 21.00 0.41
CA GLU A 445 31.71 22.02 -0.65
C GLU A 445 30.68 23.11 -0.30
N ALA A 446 29.60 22.75 0.42
CA ALA A 446 28.56 23.67 0.85
C ALA A 446 28.84 24.38 2.19
N ASP A 447 29.95 24.06 2.86
CA ASP A 447 30.29 24.48 4.24
C ASP A 447 29.17 24.20 5.27
N ASP A 448 28.44 23.09 5.10
CA ASP A 448 27.37 22.67 6.00
C ASP A 448 27.94 21.88 7.19
N GLN A 449 28.29 22.61 8.25
CA GLN A 449 28.86 22.03 9.47
C GLN A 449 27.93 21.02 10.15
N ARG A 450 26.60 21.23 10.08
CA ARG A 450 25.62 20.29 10.63
C ARG A 450 25.66 18.97 9.86
N GLY A 451 25.62 19.04 8.54
CA GLY A 451 25.72 17.87 7.65
C GLY A 451 27.01 17.07 7.84
N LEU A 452 28.15 17.77 7.98
CA LEU A 452 29.46 17.14 8.26
C LEU A 452 29.47 16.37 9.58
N CYS A 453 28.99 16.99 10.67
CA CYS A 453 28.92 16.36 11.99
C CYS A 453 28.06 15.09 11.98
N LEU A 454 26.87 15.17 11.39
CA LEU A 454 25.95 14.04 11.29
C LEU A 454 26.52 12.91 10.43
N THR A 455 27.13 13.24 9.31
CA THR A 455 27.70 12.26 8.36
C THR A 455 28.82 11.45 9.00
N VAL A 456 29.78 12.12 9.65
CA VAL A 456 30.89 11.44 10.33
C VAL A 456 30.37 10.55 11.46
N SER A 457 29.46 11.07 12.27
CA SER A 457 28.88 10.34 13.40
C SER A 457 28.19 9.07 12.90
N ARG A 458 27.39 9.15 11.84
CA ARG A 458 26.75 7.99 11.22
C ARG A 458 27.75 7.02 10.62
N ALA A 459 28.78 7.49 9.92
CA ALA A 459 29.77 6.62 9.29
C ALA A 459 30.55 5.80 10.33
N VAL A 460 30.95 6.42 11.44
CA VAL A 460 31.61 5.73 12.56
C VAL A 460 30.68 4.68 13.18
N LEU A 461 29.41 5.02 13.40
CA LEU A 461 28.45 4.07 13.98
C LEU A 461 28.20 2.88 13.06
N VAL A 462 27.97 3.10 11.77
CA VAL A 462 27.80 2.03 10.77
C VAL A 462 28.97 1.05 10.81
N LYS A 463 30.20 1.57 10.78
CA LYS A 463 31.42 0.75 10.73
C LYS A 463 31.69 -0.02 12.03
N THR A 464 31.33 0.56 13.16
CA THR A 464 31.57 -0.05 14.48
C THR A 464 30.45 -1.00 14.90
N ASP A 465 29.25 -0.87 14.32
CA ASP A 465 28.11 -1.76 14.59
C ASP A 465 28.05 -2.95 13.62
N SER A 466 28.66 -2.88 12.44
CA SER A 466 28.66 -4.01 11.50
C SER A 466 29.53 -5.18 11.97
N TRP A 467 30.62 -4.91 12.72
CA TRP A 467 31.66 -5.88 13.10
C TRP A 467 32.23 -6.69 11.90
N ARG A 468 31.96 -6.27 10.66
CA ARG A 468 32.35 -6.99 9.43
C ARG A 468 33.76 -6.60 8.98
N THR A 469 33.99 -5.31 8.74
CA THR A 469 35.31 -4.78 8.37
C THR A 469 35.56 -3.41 9.03
N TYR A 470 36.74 -3.25 9.64
CA TYR A 470 37.21 -1.93 10.14
C TYR A 470 37.87 -1.09 9.05
N GLU A 471 37.78 -1.52 7.79
CA GLU A 471 38.33 -0.80 6.64
C GLU A 471 37.59 0.54 6.47
N GLY A 472 38.34 1.63 6.30
CA GLY A 472 37.83 3.00 6.22
C GLY A 472 37.56 3.67 7.56
N LEU A 473 37.45 2.93 8.68
CA LEU A 473 37.09 3.50 9.99
C LEU A 473 38.12 4.53 10.47
N SER A 474 39.43 4.30 10.26
CA SER A 474 40.50 5.23 10.65
C SER A 474 40.40 6.60 9.94
N ALA A 475 39.85 6.64 8.72
CA ALA A 475 39.61 7.89 8.01
C ALA A 475 38.45 8.66 8.64
N TRP A 476 37.38 7.97 9.02
CA TRP A 476 36.21 8.58 9.65
C TRP A 476 36.47 9.04 11.08
N THR A 477 37.23 8.28 11.87
CA THR A 477 37.65 8.71 13.21
C THR A 477 38.53 9.95 13.14
N ARG A 478 39.48 10.03 12.21
CA ARG A 478 40.27 11.26 11.98
C ARG A 478 39.40 12.47 11.64
N ARG A 479 38.45 12.32 10.72
CA ARG A 479 37.48 13.39 10.38
C ARG A 479 36.65 13.82 11.60
N ALA A 480 36.29 12.89 12.47
CA ALA A 480 35.59 13.19 13.72
C ALA A 480 36.45 14.09 14.62
N PHE A 481 37.72 13.75 14.81
CA PHE A 481 38.65 14.56 15.60
C PHE A 481 38.85 15.96 15.04
N GLU A 482 39.00 16.11 13.72
CA GLU A 482 39.09 17.42 13.07
C GLU A 482 37.87 18.30 13.37
N ILE A 483 36.66 17.72 13.46
CA ILE A 483 35.44 18.44 13.83
C ILE A 483 35.45 18.81 15.32
N ILE A 484 35.82 17.88 16.19
CA ILE A 484 35.86 18.10 17.65
C ILE A 484 36.83 19.24 17.98
N GLU A 485 38.01 19.27 17.36
CA GLU A 485 39.01 20.32 17.56
C GLU A 485 38.53 21.71 17.10
N ARG A 486 37.70 21.77 16.05
CA ARG A 486 37.09 23.02 15.56
C ARG A 486 35.92 23.50 16.42
N GLY A 487 35.35 22.60 17.23
CA GLY A 487 34.18 22.84 18.05
C GLY A 487 32.88 22.41 17.34
N LEU A 488 32.00 21.75 18.10
CA LEU A 488 30.70 21.29 17.60
C LEU A 488 29.72 22.46 17.50
N PRO A 489 28.94 22.57 16.40
CA PRO A 489 27.86 23.56 16.30
C PRO A 489 26.72 23.26 17.29
N GLU A 490 25.88 24.26 17.57
CA GLU A 490 24.63 24.02 18.30
C GLU A 490 23.67 23.22 17.41
N LEU A 491 23.22 22.07 17.90
CA LEU A 491 22.33 21.14 17.19
C LEU A 491 21.04 20.89 17.99
N PRO A 492 19.93 20.55 17.32
CA PRO A 492 18.73 20.03 17.98
C PRO A 492 19.06 18.85 18.91
N SER A 493 18.31 18.68 20.00
CA SER A 493 18.64 17.71 21.07
C SER A 493 18.86 16.28 20.57
N GLU A 494 18.05 15.79 19.62
CA GLU A 494 18.18 14.43 19.09
C GLU A 494 19.44 14.27 18.23
N GLU A 495 19.73 15.26 17.38
CA GLU A 495 20.95 15.29 16.55
C GLU A 495 22.21 15.43 17.40
N ALA A 496 22.17 16.29 18.43
CA ALA A 496 23.27 16.46 19.36
C ALA A 496 23.59 15.14 20.08
N MET A 497 22.58 14.37 20.46
CA MET A 497 22.77 13.04 21.07
C MET A 497 23.41 12.06 20.09
N LEU A 498 22.89 11.97 18.86
CA LEU A 498 23.47 11.12 17.81
C LEU A 498 24.94 11.48 17.55
N VAL A 499 25.24 12.78 17.42
CA VAL A 499 26.59 13.27 17.18
C VAL A 499 27.50 12.93 18.35
N ARG A 500 27.10 13.20 19.59
CA ARG A 500 27.89 12.83 20.78
C ARG A 500 28.17 11.32 20.83
N ILE A 501 27.17 10.48 20.59
CA ILE A 501 27.36 9.02 20.56
C ILE A 501 28.39 8.64 19.48
N GLY A 502 28.28 9.20 18.27
CA GLY A 502 29.23 8.96 17.19
C GLY A 502 30.64 9.44 17.52
N MET A 503 30.79 10.61 18.14
CA MET A 503 32.08 11.17 18.56
C MET A 503 32.74 10.34 19.67
N VAL A 504 31.98 9.90 20.67
CA VAL A 504 32.47 8.98 21.72
C VAL A 504 32.86 7.62 21.11
N ARG A 505 32.07 7.11 20.15
CA ARG A 505 32.43 5.91 19.41
C ARG A 505 33.72 6.13 18.61
N ALA A 506 33.92 7.30 18.03
CA ALA A 506 35.15 7.62 17.31
C ALA A 506 36.37 7.66 18.23
N LEU A 507 36.22 8.18 19.46
CA LEU A 507 37.24 8.14 20.51
C LEU A 507 37.64 6.72 20.86
N ASN A 508 36.66 5.84 21.09
CA ASN A 508 36.90 4.44 21.47
C ASN A 508 37.66 3.63 20.40
N PHE A 509 37.57 4.03 19.13
CA PHE A 509 38.16 3.31 18.00
C PHE A 509 39.23 4.14 17.24
N GLY A 510 39.59 5.32 17.76
CA GLY A 510 40.65 6.17 17.22
C GLY A 510 42.02 5.79 17.78
N ASP A 511 43.10 6.28 17.17
CA ASP A 511 44.45 6.07 17.70
C ASP A 511 44.62 6.75 19.07
N ASP A 512 45.41 6.15 19.97
CA ASP A 512 45.69 6.66 21.34
C ASP A 512 46.14 8.12 21.38
N TYR A 513 46.73 8.61 20.29
CA TYR A 513 47.13 10.00 20.12
C TYR A 513 45.94 10.96 20.24
N TYR A 514 44.79 10.61 19.68
CA TYR A 514 43.63 11.49 19.61
C TYR A 514 42.78 11.45 20.90
N GLY A 515 42.70 10.30 21.57
CA GLY A 515 42.01 10.14 22.85
C GLY A 515 42.60 10.99 23.98
N ASN A 516 43.91 11.25 23.96
CA ASN A 516 44.60 12.07 24.95
C ASN A 516 44.57 13.58 24.65
N SER A 517 43.87 14.02 23.60
CA SER A 517 43.74 15.44 23.27
C SER A 517 42.81 16.16 24.27
N PRO A 518 43.00 17.47 24.53
CA PRO A 518 42.09 18.26 25.37
C PRO A 518 40.64 18.23 24.89
N ALA A 519 40.45 18.12 23.57
CA ALA A 519 39.15 18.05 22.92
C ALA A 519 38.47 16.68 23.13
N GLY A 520 39.24 15.58 23.14
CA GLY A 520 38.75 14.25 23.49
C GLY A 520 38.29 14.15 24.95
N GLN A 521 39.08 14.71 25.88
CA GLN A 521 38.75 14.72 27.31
C GLN A 521 37.49 15.52 27.64
N ALA A 522 37.17 16.58 26.87
CA ALA A 522 35.99 17.41 27.06
C ALA A 522 34.66 16.71 26.65
N LEU A 523 34.73 15.60 25.91
CA LEU A 523 33.56 14.81 25.51
C LEU A 523 33.22 13.68 26.51
N GLU A 524 34.16 13.29 27.37
CA GLU A 524 33.96 12.27 28.42
C GLU A 524 33.26 12.82 29.67
N THR A 525 33.31 14.14 29.86
CA THR A 525 32.60 14.90 30.92
C THR A 525 31.23 15.38 30.46
#